data_AF-A0A7M7J4S9-F1
#
_entry.id   AF-A0A7M7J4S9-F1
#
_cell.length_a   1.000
_cell.length_b   1.000
_cell.length_c   1.000
_cell.angle_alpha   90.00
_cell.angle_beta   90.00
_cell.angle_gamma   90.00
#
_symmetry.space_group_name_H-M   'P 1'
#
loop_
_entity.id
_entity.type
_entity.pdbx_description
1 polymer ?
#
loop_
_entity_poly.entity_id
_entity_poly.type
_entity_poly.pdbx_seq_one_letter_code
_entity_poly.pdbx_strand_id
1 'polypeptide(L)'
;MDKIVDPDTASEILELMKKPAKRSRMSLQDAVKLIVNCNLSIYTYKISRKITLKYGHDLYPTYKEVAKFREESYPKDLVVTETKCVVRLQKLLNNTSGYLCFYIYLFMIKRIQLYY
;
A
#
# COMPACT_ATOMS: atom_id res chain seq x y z
N MET A 1 -14.21 -47.99 -3.97
CA MET A 1 -14.55 -47.48 -2.63
C MET A 1 -14.56 -45.97 -2.74
N ASP A 2 -15.75 -45.43 -2.98
CA ASP A 2 -15.95 -43.99 -3.04
C ASP A 2 -15.67 -43.41 -1.67
N LYS A 3 -14.73 -42.46 -1.61
CA LYS A 3 -14.49 -41.70 -0.37
C LYS A 3 -15.76 -40.91 -0.12
N ILE A 4 -16.55 -41.33 0.87
CA ILE A 4 -17.68 -40.58 1.39
C ILE A 4 -17.08 -39.31 2.01
N VAL A 5 -16.98 -38.27 1.20
CA VAL A 5 -16.68 -36.92 1.66
C VAL A 5 -17.91 -36.51 2.45
N ASP A 6 -17.72 -36.33 3.75
CA ASP A 6 -18.76 -35.90 4.68
C ASP A 6 -19.51 -34.68 4.11
N PRO A 7 -20.86 -34.74 3.98
CA PRO A 7 -21.65 -33.70 3.31
C PRO A 7 -21.56 -32.33 4.00
N ASP A 8 -21.28 -32.29 5.30
CA ASP A 8 -21.03 -31.04 6.03
C ASP A 8 -19.71 -30.41 5.57
N THR A 9 -18.65 -31.20 5.40
CA THR A 9 -17.35 -30.73 4.89
C THR A 9 -17.47 -30.08 3.50
N ALA A 10 -18.24 -30.68 2.58
CA ALA A 10 -18.44 -30.12 1.23
C ALA A 10 -19.29 -28.83 1.26
N SER A 11 -20.30 -28.79 2.12
CA SER A 11 -21.17 -27.62 2.30
C SER A 11 -20.42 -26.45 2.93
N GLU A 12 -19.54 -26.71 3.88
CA GLU A 12 -18.69 -25.73 4.56
C GLU A 12 -17.61 -25.17 3.62
N ILE A 13 -17.02 -26.02 2.76
CA ILE A 13 -16.12 -25.56 1.68
C ILE A 13 -16.87 -24.67 0.69
N LEU A 14 -18.11 -25.01 0.31
CA LEU A 14 -18.94 -24.17 -0.56
C LEU A 14 -19.31 -22.83 0.09
N GLU A 15 -19.61 -22.81 1.39
CA GLU A 15 -19.81 -21.59 2.19
C GLU A 15 -18.55 -20.72 2.23
N LEU A 16 -17.37 -21.33 2.44
CA LEU A 16 -16.08 -20.64 2.42
C LEU A 16 -15.71 -20.11 1.02
N MET A 17 -16.08 -20.82 -0.04
CA MET A 17 -15.92 -20.38 -1.43
C MET A 17 -16.91 -19.27 -1.83
N LYS A 18 -18.12 -19.26 -1.24
CA LYS A 18 -19.13 -18.22 -1.42
C LYS A 18 -18.75 -16.90 -0.76
N LYS A 19 -17.94 -16.92 0.30
CA LYS A 19 -17.40 -15.70 0.91
C LYS A 19 -16.40 -15.10 -0.08
N PRO A 20 -16.69 -13.93 -0.70
CA PRO A 20 -15.70 -13.31 -1.56
C PRO A 20 -14.47 -13.02 -0.71
N ALA A 21 -13.33 -13.61 -1.05
CA ALA A 21 -12.05 -13.29 -0.43
C ALA A 21 -11.95 -11.76 -0.37
N LYS A 22 -11.77 -11.20 0.83
CA LYS A 22 -11.73 -9.75 1.06
C LYS A 22 -10.67 -9.17 0.13
N ARG A 23 -11.09 -8.67 -1.03
CA ARG A 23 -10.20 -8.09 -2.05
C ARG A 23 -9.70 -6.77 -1.48
N SER A 24 -8.60 -6.84 -0.74
CA SER A 24 -7.96 -5.64 -0.22
C SER A 24 -7.26 -4.94 -1.37
N ARG A 25 -7.67 -3.69 -1.61
CA ARG A 25 -6.87 -2.76 -2.41
C ARG A 25 -5.46 -2.67 -1.81
N MET A 26 -4.46 -2.55 -2.67
CA MET A 26 -3.08 -2.30 -2.27
C MET A 26 -3.00 -1.00 -1.46
N SER A 27 -2.19 -1.00 -0.41
CA SER A 27 -1.95 0.19 0.40
C SER A 27 -1.24 1.28 -0.42
N LEU A 28 -1.41 2.55 -0.04
CA LEU A 28 -0.69 3.66 -0.70
C LEU A 28 0.83 3.50 -0.58
N GLN A 29 1.30 2.99 0.57
CA GLN A 29 2.70 2.73 0.84
C GLN A 29 3.27 1.67 -0.11
N ASP A 30 2.56 0.56 -0.31
CA ASP A 30 3.01 -0.52 -1.19
C ASP A 30 2.91 -0.11 -2.67
N ALA A 31 1.94 0.74 -3.03
CA ALA A 31 1.88 1.32 -4.37
C ALA A 31 3.08 2.24 -4.67
N VAL A 32 3.50 3.07 -3.69
CA VAL A 32 4.73 3.87 -3.83
C VAL A 32 5.96 2.97 -3.96
N LYS A 33 6.09 1.94 -3.11
CA LYS A 33 7.20 0.97 -3.19
C LYS A 33 7.24 0.28 -4.55
N LEU A 34 6.09 -0.13 -5.08
CA LEU A 34 6.00 -0.74 -6.40
C LEU A 34 6.53 0.21 -7.49
N ILE A 35 6.09 1.47 -7.48
CA ILE A 35 6.54 2.47 -8.46
C ILE A 35 8.05 2.68 -8.38
N VAL A 36 8.59 2.83 -7.17
CA VAL A 36 10.03 3.09 -6.94
C VAL A 36 10.87 1.86 -7.29
N ASN A 37 10.54 0.69 -6.74
CA ASN A 37 11.33 -0.53 -6.90
C ASN A 37 11.31 -1.06 -8.34
N CYS A 38 10.19 -0.88 -9.05
CA CYS A 38 10.08 -1.30 -10.45
C CYS A 38 10.35 -0.16 -11.44
N ASN A 39 10.77 1.01 -10.96
CA ASN A 39 11.02 2.22 -11.77
C ASN A 39 9.88 2.52 -12.78
N LEU A 40 8.64 2.44 -12.32
CA LEU A 40 7.47 2.58 -13.18
C LEU A 40 7.25 4.04 -13.56
N SER A 41 7.06 4.28 -14.85
CA SER A 41 6.52 5.56 -15.30
C SER A 41 5.07 5.73 -14.82
N ILE A 42 4.63 6.99 -14.72
CA ILE A 42 3.23 7.34 -14.40
C ILE A 42 2.28 6.67 -15.41
N TYR A 43 2.68 6.62 -16.68
CA TYR A 43 1.92 5.99 -17.74
C TYR A 43 1.77 4.49 -17.51
N THR A 44 2.89 3.79 -17.26
CA THR A 44 2.91 2.34 -17.02
C THR A 44 2.02 1.98 -15.83
N TYR A 45 2.14 2.70 -14.70
CA TYR A 45 1.29 2.48 -13.53
C TYR A 45 -0.22 2.66 -13.84
N LYS A 46 -0.57 3.73 -14.56
CA LYS A 46 -1.97 3.98 -14.98
C LYS A 46 -2.50 2.89 -15.91
N ILE A 47 -1.68 2.39 -16.82
CA ILE A 47 -2.03 1.28 -17.71
C ILE A 47 -2.25 0.00 -16.91
N SER A 48 -1.33 -0.37 -16.02
CA SER A 48 -1.49 -1.54 -15.14
C SER A 48 -2.81 -1.48 -14.38
N ARG A 49 -3.14 -0.32 -13.76
CA ARG A 49 -4.42 -0.12 -13.09
C ARG A 49 -5.62 -0.29 -14.03
N LYS A 50 -5.59 0.29 -15.23
CA LYS A 50 -6.67 0.14 -16.22
C LYS A 50 -6.89 -1.32 -16.62
N ILE A 51 -5.81 -2.06 -16.83
CA ILE A 51 -5.86 -3.48 -17.17
C ILE A 51 -6.50 -4.27 -16.02
N THR A 52 -6.05 -4.06 -14.79
CA THR A 52 -6.58 -4.78 -13.62
C THR A 52 -8.07 -4.48 -13.39
N LEU A 53 -8.48 -3.23 -13.57
CA LEU A 53 -9.89 -2.83 -13.53
C LEU A 53 -10.72 -3.49 -14.64
N LYS A 54 -10.18 -3.60 -15.86
CA LYS A 54 -10.86 -4.26 -16.99
C LYS A 54 -11.23 -5.71 -16.66
N TYR A 55 -10.41 -6.39 -15.86
CA TYR A 55 -10.67 -7.75 -15.38
C TYR A 55 -11.45 -7.81 -14.05
N GLY A 56 -12.04 -6.70 -13.60
CA GLY A 56 -12.89 -6.67 -12.40
C GLY A 56 -12.11 -6.64 -11.07
N HIS A 57 -10.85 -6.20 -11.09
CA HIS A 57 -10.01 -6.08 -9.91
C HIS A 57 -9.62 -4.61 -9.66
N ASP A 58 -10.06 -4.00 -8.55
CA ASP A 58 -9.55 -2.69 -8.08
C ASP A 58 -8.36 -2.87 -7.13
N LEU A 59 -7.29 -3.48 -7.64
CA LEU A 59 -6.09 -3.77 -6.85
C LEU A 59 -5.27 -2.51 -6.55
N TYR A 60 -5.06 -1.65 -7.55
CA TYR A 60 -4.14 -0.52 -7.43
C TYR A 60 -4.90 0.77 -7.05
N PRO A 61 -4.40 1.53 -6.06
CA PRO A 61 -4.93 2.87 -5.78
C PRO A 61 -4.72 3.79 -6.98
N THR A 62 -5.52 4.86 -7.05
CA THR A 62 -5.38 5.83 -8.13
C THR A 62 -4.06 6.57 -8.01
N TYR A 63 -3.48 6.96 -9.16
CA TYR A 63 -2.23 7.72 -9.15
C TYR A 63 -2.37 9.06 -8.41
N LYS A 64 -3.56 9.67 -8.37
CA LYS A 64 -3.80 10.91 -7.62
C LYS A 64 -3.61 10.71 -6.11
N GLU A 65 -4.15 9.64 -5.56
CA GLU A 65 -3.98 9.28 -4.14
C GLU A 65 -2.51 9.00 -3.83
N VAL A 66 -1.82 8.25 -4.70
CA VAL A 66 -0.40 7.93 -4.56
C VAL A 66 0.47 9.19 -4.64
N ALA A 67 0.18 10.10 -5.57
CA ALA A 67 0.92 11.35 -5.74
C ALA A 67 0.76 12.24 -4.50
N LYS A 68 -0.47 12.38 -3.98
CA LYS A 68 -0.75 13.13 -2.76
C LYS A 68 0.00 12.54 -1.55
N PHE A 69 -0.07 11.23 -1.37
CA PHE A 69 0.64 10.53 -0.29
C PHE A 69 2.16 10.72 -0.39
N ARG A 70 2.72 10.71 -1.61
CA ARG A 70 4.15 10.99 -1.83
C ARG A 70 4.50 12.44 -1.52
N GLU A 71 3.65 13.39 -1.90
CA GLU A 71 3.87 14.81 -1.63
C GLU A 71 3.85 15.12 -0.12
N GLU A 72 2.92 14.51 0.62
CA GLU A 72 2.84 14.58 2.08
C GLU A 72 4.08 14.00 2.78
N SER A 73 4.85 13.14 2.09
CA SER A 73 6.09 12.56 2.62
C SER A 73 7.30 13.51 2.58
N TYR A 74 7.25 14.54 1.74
CA TYR A 74 8.37 15.46 1.58
C TYR A 74 8.42 16.50 2.71
N PRO A 75 9.62 16.96 3.11
CA PRO A 75 9.74 18.03 4.07
C PRO A 75 9.06 19.29 3.53
N LYS A 76 8.27 19.98 4.35
CA LYS A 76 7.66 21.25 3.94
C LYS A 76 8.74 22.33 3.75
N ASP A 77 8.43 23.33 2.93
CA ASP A 77 9.25 24.53 2.72
C ASP A 77 10.56 24.27 1.94
N LEU A 78 10.52 23.41 0.90
CA LEU A 78 11.63 23.31 -0.05
C LEU A 78 11.76 24.60 -0.85
N VAL A 79 12.97 25.14 -0.89
CA VAL A 79 13.32 26.22 -1.82
C VAL A 79 13.95 25.57 -3.05
N VAL A 80 13.22 25.59 -4.15
CA VAL A 80 13.66 25.05 -5.43
C VAL A 80 13.94 26.21 -6.38
N THR A 81 15.18 26.29 -6.84
CA THR A 81 15.62 27.17 -7.92
C THR A 81 16.15 26.31 -9.06
N GLU A 82 16.40 26.91 -10.23
CA GLU A 82 16.95 26.19 -11.39
C GLU A 82 18.27 25.49 -11.10
N THR A 83 19.06 26.04 -10.16
CA THR A 83 20.41 25.56 -9.86
C THR A 83 20.51 24.81 -8.53
N LYS A 84 19.53 24.96 -7.62
CA LYS A 84 19.62 24.41 -6.27
C LYS A 84 18.26 23.98 -5.74
N CYS A 85 18.28 22.90 -4.96
CA CYS A 85 17.15 22.48 -4.14
C CYS A 85 17.63 22.45 -2.68
N VAL A 86 17.07 23.31 -1.83
CA VAL A 86 17.52 23.48 -0.45
C VAL A 86 16.35 23.30 0.51
N VAL A 87 16.63 22.61 1.61
CA VAL A 87 15.72 22.45 2.75
C VAL A 87 16.45 22.85 4.02
N ARG A 88 15.74 23.47 4.98
CA ARG A 88 16.32 23.77 6.29
C ARG A 88 16.66 22.46 7.02
N LEU A 89 17.89 22.34 7.51
CA LEU A 89 18.34 21.12 8.21
C LEU A 89 17.40 20.73 9.36
N GLN A 90 17.01 21.68 10.21
CA GLN A 90 16.09 21.42 11.31
C GLN A 90 14.75 20.83 10.83
N LYS A 91 14.24 21.30 9.69
CA LYS A 91 12.98 20.83 9.13
C LYS A 91 13.12 19.39 8.62
N LEU A 92 14.24 19.09 7.97
CA LEU A 92 14.55 17.74 7.51
C LEU A 92 14.67 16.76 8.68
N LEU A 93 15.37 17.16 9.74
CA LEU A 93 15.51 16.35 10.96
C LEU A 93 14.16 16.10 11.61
N ASN A 94 13.34 17.13 11.81
CA ASN A 94 12.01 16.99 12.40
C ASN A 94 11.11 16.04 11.59
N ASN A 95 11.15 16.14 10.25
CA ASN A 95 10.38 15.27 9.38
C ASN A 95 10.82 13.81 9.53
N THR A 96 12.14 13.57 9.53
CA THR A 96 12.74 12.23 9.66
C THR A 96 12.42 11.60 11.02
N SER A 97 12.58 12.36 12.11
CA SER A 97 12.25 11.91 13.47
C SER A 97 10.77 11.57 13.61
N GLY A 98 9.88 12.36 13.01
CA GLY A 98 8.44 12.11 13.01
C GLY A 98 8.09 10.76 12.36
N TYR A 99 8.61 10.49 11.16
CA TYR A 99 8.39 9.21 10.50
C TYR A 99 9.00 8.04 11.28
N LEU A 100 10.23 8.20 11.78
CA LEU A 100 10.89 7.14 12.54
C LEU A 100 10.09 6.76 13.79
N CYS A 101 9.63 7.76 14.55
CA CYS A 101 8.78 7.55 15.71
C CYS A 101 7.47 6.84 15.35
N PHE A 102 6.80 7.27 14.27
CA PHE A 102 5.59 6.63 13.78
C PHE A 102 5.80 5.16 13.40
N TYR A 103 6.91 4.84 12.71
CA TYR A 103 7.24 3.46 12.35
C TYR A 103 7.54 2.59 13.57
N ILE A 104 8.28 3.11 14.55
CA ILE A 104 8.56 2.40 15.80
C ILE A 104 7.25 2.14 16.57
N TYR A 105 6.37 3.15 16.65
CA TYR A 105 5.08 3.03 17.31
C TYR A 105 4.18 1.96 16.64
N LEU A 106 4.06 2.00 15.31
CA LEU A 106 3.34 0.97 14.54
C LEU A 106 3.91 -0.43 14.75
N PHE A 107 5.24 -0.55 14.82
CA PHE A 107 5.91 -1.83 15.07
C PHE A 107 5.56 -2.36 16.48
N MET A 108 5.55 -1.50 17.49
CA MET A 108 5.16 -1.90 18.85
C MET A 108 3.70 -2.35 18.92
N ILE A 109 2.76 -1.62 18.31
CA ILE A 109 1.34 -2.01 18.30
C ILE A 109 1.13 -3.37 17.62
N LYS A 110 1.73 -3.57 16.44
CA LYS A 110 1.59 -4.84 15.72
C LYS A 110 2.15 -6.03 16.50
N ARG A 111 3.20 -5.82 17.31
CA ARG A 111 3.69 -6.87 18.21
C ARG A 111 2.70 -7.18 19.32
N ILE A 112 2.08 -6.18 19.95
CA ILE A 112 1.12 -6.41 21.04
C ILE A 112 -0.10 -7.21 20.56
N GLN A 113 -0.59 -6.95 19.33
CA GLN A 113 -1.71 -7.71 18.72
C GLN A 113 -1.36 -9.16 18.32
N LEU A 114 -0.09 -9.55 18.33
CA LEU A 114 0.34 -10.95 18.08
C LEU A 114 0.40 -11.77 19.38
N TYR A 115 0.28 -11.12 20.54
CA TYR A 115 0.31 -11.78 21.86
C TYR A 115 -1.07 -11.87 22.54
N TYR A 116 -2.13 -11.46 21.85
CA TYR A 116 -3.54 -11.61 22.24
C TYR A 116 -4.32 -12.21 21.07
#